data_AF-A0A2W4NYC0-F1
#
_entry.id   AF-A0A2W4NYC0-F1
#
_cell.length_a   1.000
_cell.length_b   1.000
_cell.length_c   1.000
_cell.angle_alpha   90.00
_cell.angle_beta   90.00
_cell.angle_gamma   90.00
#
_symmetry.space_group_name_H-M   'P 1'
#
loop_
_entity.id
_entity.type
_entity.pdbx_description
1 polymer ?
#
loop_
_entity_poly.entity_id
_entity_poly.type
_entity_poly.pdbx_seq_one_letter_code
_entity_poly.pdbx_strand_id
1 'polypeptide(L)'
;MSTDLLTLAQGAALNLAVALVIVRGIYYPRTPNRNHIFAFLAFNTVIYFVLGLLTSVELSVGVGFGLFAIFSVLRYRTEETPIREMTYLFVLIALPVMNAVLIRTDSLPQLLFANGTVVAVLFVLEQGWGFRFQGTSRVIYERIELIQPERREELLADLRARTGLPVTRVEVGEINFLRDTAELTLFYDQPQRAAAERRPDQARELAAQPHPALER
;
A
#
# COMPACT_ATOMS: atom_id res chain seq x y z
N MET A 1 -12.99 9.66 -33.57
CA MET A 1 -12.51 8.40 -32.96
C MET A 1 -11.01 8.42 -32.66
N SER A 2 -10.11 8.52 -33.64
CA SER A 2 -8.65 8.60 -33.37
C SER A 2 -8.25 9.88 -32.64
N THR A 3 -8.89 11.01 -32.96
CA THR A 3 -8.70 12.30 -32.28
C THR A 3 -9.14 12.26 -30.82
N ASP A 4 -10.25 11.61 -30.52
CA ASP A 4 -10.82 11.57 -29.15
C ASP A 4 -10.00 10.65 -28.24
N LEU A 5 -9.48 9.55 -28.79
CA LEU A 5 -8.53 8.71 -28.09
C LEU A 5 -7.20 9.46 -27.83
N LEU A 6 -6.72 10.22 -28.82
CA LEU A 6 -5.50 11.00 -28.70
C LEU A 6 -5.63 12.10 -27.63
N THR A 7 -6.74 12.84 -27.61
CA THR A 7 -6.98 13.88 -26.60
C THR A 7 -7.09 13.28 -25.21
N LEU A 8 -7.79 12.14 -25.06
CA LEU A 8 -7.85 11.39 -23.80
C LEU A 8 -6.45 10.94 -23.36
N ALA A 9 -5.65 10.38 -24.26
CA ALA A 9 -4.31 9.90 -23.97
C ALA A 9 -3.35 11.04 -23.57
N GLN A 10 -3.40 12.17 -24.28
CA GLN A 10 -2.61 13.36 -23.98
C GLN A 10 -3.00 13.95 -22.63
N GLY A 11 -4.30 14.06 -22.36
CA GLY A 11 -4.80 14.54 -21.08
C GLY A 11 -4.43 13.61 -19.92
N ALA A 12 -4.54 12.30 -20.12
CA ALA A 12 -4.12 11.31 -19.13
C ALA A 12 -2.61 11.38 -18.86
N ALA A 13 -1.79 11.51 -19.91
CA ALA A 13 -0.34 11.64 -19.79
C ALA A 13 0.06 12.93 -19.06
N LEU A 14 -0.55 14.07 -19.41
CA LEU A 14 -0.31 15.35 -18.74
C LEU A 14 -0.73 15.29 -17.26
N ASN A 15 -1.94 14.77 -16.98
CA ASN A 15 -2.44 14.62 -15.62
C ASN A 15 -1.51 13.72 -14.78
N LEU A 16 -1.10 12.57 -15.32
CA LEU A 16 -0.18 11.66 -14.63
C LEU A 16 1.20 12.29 -14.44
N ALA A 17 1.71 13.05 -15.42
CA ALA A 17 2.98 13.75 -15.31
C ALA A 17 2.95 14.81 -14.20
N VAL A 18 1.88 15.62 -14.12
CA VAL A 18 1.70 16.61 -13.06
C VAL A 18 1.57 15.93 -11.71
N ALA A 19 0.78 14.85 -11.61
CA ALA A 19 0.65 14.07 -10.39
C ALA A 19 2.01 13.49 -9.95
N LEU A 20 2.82 12.99 -10.88
CA LEU A 20 4.18 12.51 -10.60
C LEU A 20 5.10 13.63 -10.10
N VAL A 21 5.02 14.82 -10.67
CA VAL A 21 5.81 15.98 -10.19
C VAL A 21 5.41 16.36 -8.77
N ILE A 22 4.12 16.38 -8.45
CA ILE A 22 3.63 16.68 -7.09
C ILE A 22 4.11 15.61 -6.11
N VAL A 23 3.88 14.34 -6.45
CA VAL A 23 4.19 13.22 -5.56
C VAL A 23 5.70 13.07 -5.37
N ARG A 24 6.51 13.25 -6.41
CA ARG A 24 7.97 13.06 -6.36
C ARG A 24 8.73 14.32 -5.96
N GLY A 25 8.26 15.50 -6.35
CA GLY A 25 8.92 16.78 -6.09
C GLY A 25 8.51 17.43 -4.77
N ILE A 26 7.27 17.21 -4.31
CA ILE A 26 6.74 17.89 -3.12
C ILE A 26 6.51 16.90 -1.97
N TYR A 27 5.86 15.77 -2.23
CA TYR A 27 5.49 14.82 -1.18
C TYR A 27 6.65 13.91 -0.75
N TYR A 28 7.30 13.23 -1.70
CA TYR A 28 8.38 12.27 -1.43
C TYR A 28 9.54 12.84 -0.59
N PRO A 29 10.04 14.07 -0.83
CA PRO A 29 11.16 14.61 -0.05
C PRO A 29 10.80 14.85 1.42
N ARG A 30 9.52 15.08 1.73
CA ARG A 30 9.04 15.36 3.09
C ARG A 30 8.60 14.10 3.83
N THR A 31 7.93 13.18 3.16
CA THR A 31 7.33 11.98 3.78
C THR A 31 7.39 10.77 2.84
N PRO A 32 8.44 9.93 2.90
CA PRO A 32 8.61 8.80 2.00
C PRO A 32 7.76 7.60 2.45
N ASN A 33 6.45 7.62 2.19
CA ASN A 33 5.57 6.46 2.42
C ASN A 33 5.03 5.90 1.09
N ARG A 34 5.47 4.69 0.73
CA ARG A 34 5.07 3.98 -0.50
C ARG A 34 3.56 3.79 -0.63
N ASN A 35 2.86 3.51 0.47
CA ASN A 35 1.42 3.25 0.41
C ASN A 35 0.64 4.54 0.05
N HIS A 36 1.12 5.71 0.48
CA HIS A 36 0.51 6.98 0.10
C HIS A 36 0.82 7.38 -1.34
N ILE A 37 2.07 7.17 -1.79
CA ILE A 37 2.46 7.41 -3.19
C ILE A 37 1.63 6.54 -4.14
N PHE A 38 1.50 5.25 -3.79
CA PHE A 38 0.63 4.31 -4.47
C PHE A 38 -0.82 4.82 -4.51
N ALA A 39 -1.37 5.19 -3.36
CA ALA A 39 -2.74 5.71 -3.26
C ALA A 39 -2.96 6.95 -4.11
N PHE A 40 -2.09 7.95 -4.01
CA PHE A 40 -2.25 9.21 -4.73
C PHE A 40 -2.23 9.04 -6.25
N LEU A 41 -1.28 8.25 -6.77
CA LEU A 41 -1.17 8.03 -8.21
C LEU A 41 -2.29 7.13 -8.73
N ALA A 42 -2.67 6.09 -7.99
CA ALA A 42 -3.80 5.22 -8.35
C ALA A 42 -5.13 6.01 -8.36
N PHE A 43 -5.41 6.76 -7.29
CA PHE A 43 -6.62 7.58 -7.20
C PHE A 43 -6.66 8.64 -8.27
N ASN A 44 -5.57 9.39 -8.47
CA ASN A 44 -5.52 10.43 -9.49
C ASN A 44 -5.78 9.84 -10.90
N THR A 45 -5.17 8.70 -11.22
CA THR A 45 -5.36 8.03 -12.53
C THR A 45 -6.82 7.61 -12.73
N VAL A 46 -7.39 6.90 -11.75
CA VAL A 46 -8.76 6.38 -11.86
C VAL A 46 -9.80 7.50 -11.87
N ILE A 47 -9.64 8.51 -11.01
CA ILE A 47 -10.53 9.67 -10.96
C ILE A 47 -10.50 10.44 -12.28
N TYR A 48 -9.31 10.63 -12.86
CA TYR A 48 -9.17 11.30 -14.16
C TYR A 48 -10.00 10.60 -15.23
N PHE A 49 -9.86 9.27 -15.36
CA PHE A 49 -10.66 8.52 -16.32
C PHE A 49 -12.15 8.62 -16.02
N VAL A 50 -12.58 8.31 -14.79
CA VAL A 50 -13.99 8.41 -14.39
C VAL A 50 -14.56 9.77 -14.76
N LEU A 51 -13.95 10.88 -14.33
CA LEU A 51 -14.45 12.22 -14.62
C LEU A 51 -14.43 12.57 -16.12
N GLY A 52 -13.37 12.22 -16.85
CA GLY A 52 -13.26 12.49 -18.28
C GLY A 52 -14.30 11.78 -19.14
N LEU A 53 -14.88 10.70 -18.63
CA LEU A 53 -15.94 9.93 -19.29
C LEU A 53 -17.34 10.41 -18.89
N LEU A 54 -17.45 11.01 -17.70
CA LEU A 54 -18.71 11.59 -17.22
C LEU A 54 -19.05 12.89 -17.93
N THR A 55 -18.06 13.61 -18.48
CA THR A 55 -18.31 14.85 -19.23
C THR A 55 -19.08 14.65 -20.54
N SER A 56 -19.14 13.41 -21.07
CA SER A 56 -19.80 13.08 -22.34
C SER A 56 -21.11 12.30 -22.18
N VAL A 57 -21.54 11.98 -20.95
CA VAL A 57 -22.71 11.13 -20.69
C VAL A 57 -23.61 11.78 -19.65
N GLU A 58 -24.91 11.86 -19.93
CA GLU A 58 -25.91 12.16 -18.90
C GLU A 58 -25.88 11.06 -17.84
N LEU A 59 -25.24 11.37 -16.71
CA LEU A 59 -25.20 10.49 -15.55
C LEU A 59 -26.63 10.21 -15.09
N SER A 60 -27.04 8.95 -15.15
CA SER A 60 -28.30 8.57 -14.52
C SER A 60 -28.16 8.73 -13.01
N VAL A 61 -29.22 9.22 -12.39
CA VAL A 61 -29.32 9.32 -10.92
C VAL A 61 -28.98 7.97 -10.24
N GLY A 62 -29.23 6.85 -10.93
CA GLY A 62 -28.89 5.49 -10.47
C GLY A 62 -27.39 5.22 -10.27
N VAL A 63 -26.49 5.83 -11.06
CA VAL A 63 -25.04 5.68 -10.84
C VAL A 63 -24.62 6.38 -9.54
N GLY A 64 -25.18 7.56 -9.26
CA GLY A 64 -24.96 8.27 -8.00
C GLY A 64 -25.44 7.47 -6.80
N PHE A 65 -26.64 6.88 -6.88
CA PHE A 65 -27.16 5.99 -5.84
C PHE A 65 -26.31 4.72 -5.66
N GLY A 66 -25.84 4.10 -6.73
CA GLY A 66 -24.97 2.92 -6.66
C GLY A 66 -23.63 3.22 -5.97
N LEU A 67 -22.98 4.34 -6.33
CA LEU A 67 -21.74 4.76 -5.70
C LEU A 67 -21.94 5.15 -4.22
N PHE A 68 -23.06 5.80 -3.90
CA PHE A 68 -23.44 6.12 -2.52
C PHE A 68 -23.67 4.86 -1.68
N ALA A 69 -24.35 3.84 -2.21
CA ALA A 69 -24.55 2.56 -1.53
C ALA A 69 -23.23 1.86 -1.24
N ILE A 70 -22.31 1.84 -2.21
CA ILE A 70 -20.98 1.25 -2.04
C ILE A 70 -20.20 2.00 -0.94
N PHE A 71 -20.14 3.33 -0.99
CA PHE A 71 -19.46 4.12 0.05
C PHE A 71 -20.12 3.98 1.43
N SER A 72 -21.44 3.81 1.48
CA SER A 72 -22.17 3.57 2.73
C SER A 72 -21.74 2.26 3.37
N VAL A 73 -21.61 1.17 2.59
CA VAL A 73 -21.12 -0.13 3.08
C VAL A 73 -19.64 -0.06 3.47
N LEU A 74 -18.80 0.62 2.68
CA LEU A 74 -17.38 0.79 2.97
C LEU A 74 -17.12 1.53 4.29
N ARG A 75 -18.02 2.44 4.69
CA ARG A 75 -17.90 3.21 5.93
C ARG A 75 -18.07 2.36 7.19
N TYR A 76 -18.65 1.15 7.10
CA TYR A 76 -18.93 0.30 8.26
C TYR A 76 -17.77 -0.60 8.72
N ARG A 77 -16.57 -0.51 8.13
CA ARG A 77 -15.40 -1.24 8.64
C ARG A 77 -14.76 -0.47 9.80
N THR A 78 -14.79 -1.06 10.99
CA THR A 78 -14.26 -0.51 12.25
C THR A 78 -12.76 -0.78 12.47
N GLU A 79 -12.05 -1.39 11.51
CA GLU A 79 -10.61 -1.64 11.58
C GLU A 79 -9.85 -0.67 10.66
N GLU A 80 -8.72 -0.16 11.16
CA GLU A 80 -7.76 0.64 10.39
C GLU A 80 -7.23 -0.17 9.20
N THR A 81 -7.92 -0.10 8.07
CA THR A 81 -7.53 -0.85 6.88
C THR A 81 -6.29 -0.18 6.27
N PRO A 82 -5.24 -0.94 5.93
CA PRO A 82 -4.04 -0.39 5.32
C PRO A 82 -4.39 0.44 4.08
N ILE A 83 -3.73 1.60 3.92
CA ILE A 83 -3.95 2.53 2.81
C ILE A 83 -3.86 1.83 1.44
N ARG A 84 -2.99 0.83 1.31
CA ARG A 84 -2.87 0.03 0.09
C ARG A 84 -4.14 -0.75 -0.23
N GLU A 85 -4.72 -1.44 0.76
CA GLU A 85 -5.96 -2.21 0.58
C GLU A 85 -7.14 -1.30 0.26
N MET A 86 -7.25 -0.17 0.96
CA MET A 86 -8.26 0.86 0.65
C MET A 86 -8.10 1.39 -0.78
N THR A 87 -6.87 1.53 -1.25
CA THR A 87 -6.61 1.96 -2.62
C THR A 87 -7.12 0.95 -3.64
N TYR A 88 -6.77 -0.33 -3.48
CA TYR A 88 -7.26 -1.40 -4.35
C TYR A 88 -8.78 -1.49 -4.35
N LEU A 89 -9.40 -1.37 -3.18
CA LEU A 89 -10.85 -1.40 -3.04
C LEU A 89 -11.52 -0.27 -3.83
N PHE A 90 -11.00 0.96 -3.71
CA PHE A 90 -11.49 2.09 -4.50
C PHE A 90 -11.34 1.87 -6.00
N VAL A 91 -10.17 1.40 -6.47
CA VAL A 91 -9.96 1.10 -7.89
C VAL A 91 -10.98 0.07 -8.38
N LEU A 92 -11.17 -1.02 -7.63
CA LEU A 92 -12.10 -2.11 -7.98
C LEU A 92 -13.57 -1.65 -7.97
N ILE A 93 -13.91 -0.61 -7.24
CA ILE A 93 -15.25 -0.01 -7.23
C ILE A 93 -15.43 0.97 -8.38
N ALA A 94 -14.40 1.76 -8.70
CA ALA A 94 -14.45 2.73 -9.77
C ALA A 94 -14.37 2.09 -11.16
N LEU A 95 -13.66 0.97 -11.31
CA LEU A 95 -13.51 0.25 -12.59
C LEU A 95 -14.85 -0.17 -13.21
N PRO A 96 -15.80 -0.82 -12.50
CA PRO A 96 -17.12 -1.11 -13.03
C PRO A 96 -17.90 0.12 -13.48
N VAL A 97 -17.81 1.22 -12.72
CA VAL A 97 -18.47 2.50 -13.07
C VAL A 97 -17.89 3.04 -14.38
N MET A 98 -16.56 3.10 -14.48
CA MET A 98 -15.84 3.49 -15.70
C MET A 98 -16.27 2.62 -16.89
N ASN A 99 -16.23 1.29 -16.73
CA ASN A 99 -16.55 0.33 -17.80
C ASN A 99 -18.02 0.40 -18.24
N ALA A 100 -18.95 0.58 -17.30
CA ALA A 100 -20.37 0.74 -17.59
C ALA A 100 -20.68 2.01 -18.39
N VAL A 101 -19.87 3.07 -18.24
CA VAL A 101 -20.02 4.31 -19.03
C VAL A 101 -19.47 4.12 -20.44
N LEU A 102 -18.28 3.51 -20.59
CA LEU A 102 -17.66 3.35 -21.92
C LEU A 102 -18.41 2.37 -22.82
N ILE A 103 -18.96 1.29 -22.28
CA ILE A 103 -19.67 0.32 -23.10
C ILE A 103 -20.90 0.94 -23.79
N ARG A 104 -21.49 1.99 -23.19
CA ARG A 104 -22.60 2.74 -23.78
C ARG A 104 -22.18 3.67 -24.92
N THR A 105 -20.89 4.01 -24.98
CA THR A 105 -20.31 4.91 -25.99
C THR A 105 -19.80 4.11 -27.21
N ASP A 106 -19.89 2.77 -27.17
CA ASP A 106 -19.42 1.82 -28.21
C ASP A 106 -17.94 2.03 -28.62
N SER A 107 -17.16 2.67 -27.75
CA SER A 107 -15.79 3.10 -27.99
C SER A 107 -14.79 2.11 -27.41
N LEU A 108 -14.78 0.89 -27.97
CA LEU A 108 -13.91 -0.21 -27.53
C LEU A 108 -12.40 0.17 -27.42
N PRO A 109 -11.82 0.98 -28.33
CA PRO A 109 -10.43 1.42 -28.19
C PRO A 109 -10.16 2.27 -26.94
N GLN A 110 -11.09 3.16 -26.58
CA GLN A 110 -10.96 3.99 -25.37
C GLN A 110 -11.10 3.12 -24.10
N LEU A 111 -11.93 2.08 -24.16
CA LEU A 111 -12.12 1.13 -23.06
C LEU A 111 -10.86 0.34 -22.78
N LEU A 112 -10.26 -0.23 -23.82
CA LEU A 112 -9.01 -0.96 -23.70
C LEU A 112 -7.87 -0.05 -23.24
N PHE A 113 -7.80 1.18 -23.76
CA PHE A 113 -6.79 2.15 -23.37
C PHE A 113 -6.91 2.55 -21.89
N ALA A 114 -8.11 2.89 -21.41
CA ALA A 114 -8.33 3.30 -20.03
C ALA A 114 -8.03 2.15 -19.04
N ASN A 115 -8.57 0.95 -19.28
CA ASN A 115 -8.29 -0.21 -18.43
C ASN A 115 -6.81 -0.60 -18.48
N GLY A 116 -6.20 -0.62 -19.68
CA GLY A 116 -4.79 -0.90 -19.86
C GLY A 116 -3.90 0.10 -19.12
N THR A 117 -4.25 1.39 -19.14
CA THR A 117 -3.51 2.44 -18.42
C THR A 117 -3.62 2.26 -16.90
N VAL A 118 -4.83 2.00 -16.38
CA VAL A 118 -5.02 1.74 -14.93
C VAL A 118 -4.19 0.54 -14.48
N VAL A 119 -4.24 -0.58 -15.22
CA VAL A 119 -3.45 -1.78 -14.91
C VAL A 119 -1.95 -1.49 -15.00
N ALA A 120 -1.50 -0.80 -16.06
CA ALA A 120 -0.09 -0.47 -16.25
C ALA A 120 0.44 0.42 -15.12
N VAL A 121 -0.32 1.46 -14.73
CA VAL A 121 0.04 2.33 -13.61
C VAL A 121 0.13 1.53 -12.31
N LEU A 122 -0.89 0.73 -11.98
CA LEU A 122 -0.87 -0.08 -10.76
C LEU A 122 0.28 -1.10 -10.75
N PHE A 123 0.54 -1.75 -11.89
CA PHE A 123 1.64 -2.69 -12.02
C PHE A 123 2.99 -2.01 -11.79
N VAL A 124 3.25 -0.87 -12.44
CA VAL A 124 4.49 -0.09 -12.26
C VAL A 124 4.65 0.37 -10.81
N LEU A 125 3.56 0.80 -10.16
CA LEU A 125 3.59 1.23 -8.77
C LEU A 125 3.81 0.06 -7.79
N GLU A 126 3.21 -1.12 -8.06
CA GLU A 126 3.34 -2.32 -7.21
C GLU A 126 4.74 -2.93 -7.27
N GLN A 127 5.40 -2.89 -8.44
CA GLN A 127 6.80 -3.33 -8.60
C GLN A 127 7.80 -2.47 -7.81
N GLY A 128 7.34 -1.42 -7.13
CA GLY A 128 8.10 -0.81 -6.05
C GLY A 128 9.27 0.03 -6.52
N TRP A 129 9.13 0.65 -7.68
CA TRP A 129 9.97 1.68 -8.30
C TRP A 129 11.21 2.16 -7.50
N GLY A 130 12.22 1.29 -7.36
CA GLY A 130 13.56 1.61 -6.82
C GLY A 130 13.67 2.04 -5.34
N PHE A 131 12.60 1.99 -4.53
CA PHE A 131 12.65 2.54 -3.17
C PHE A 131 13.18 1.52 -2.14
N ARG A 132 14.48 1.55 -1.81
CA ARG A 132 15.08 0.86 -0.63
C ARG A 132 14.12 0.93 0.59
N PHE A 133 13.58 -0.16 1.17
CA PHE A 133 12.73 0.00 2.36
C PHE A 133 13.16 -0.82 3.57
N GLN A 134 13.22 -0.10 4.68
CA GLN A 134 13.43 -0.58 6.03
C GLN A 134 12.06 -0.98 6.61
N GLY A 135 11.83 -2.27 6.85
CA GLY A 135 10.70 -2.77 7.63
C GLY A 135 10.56 -2.03 8.97
N THR A 136 9.32 -1.81 9.39
CA THR A 136 9.01 -1.07 10.62
C THR A 136 8.36 -2.00 11.64
N SER A 137 8.73 -1.90 12.92
CA SER A 137 8.08 -2.63 14.02
C SER A 137 7.91 -1.69 15.21
N ARG A 138 6.74 -1.76 15.88
CA ARG A 138 6.47 -1.02 17.11
C ARG A 138 6.69 -1.94 18.31
N VAL A 139 7.42 -1.45 19.30
CA VAL A 139 7.69 -2.18 20.54
C VAL A 139 7.52 -1.25 21.74
N ILE A 140 6.96 -1.80 22.82
CA ILE A 140 6.96 -1.14 24.12
C ILE A 140 8.31 -1.44 24.78
N TYR A 141 9.05 -0.40 25.10
CA TYR A 141 10.40 -0.51 25.64
C TYR A 141 10.42 -0.09 27.11
N GLU A 142 11.02 -0.91 27.95
CA GLU A 142 10.97 -0.77 29.41
C GLU A 142 12.19 -0.03 30.01
N ARG A 143 13.22 0.26 29.21
CA ARG A 143 14.41 0.97 29.70
C ARG A 143 14.41 2.42 29.23
N ILE A 144 13.57 3.25 29.85
CA ILE A 144 13.47 4.69 29.52
C ILE A 144 14.84 5.40 29.56
N GLU A 145 15.76 4.99 30.43
CA GLU A 145 17.10 5.61 30.56
C GLU A 145 17.93 5.58 29.27
N LEU A 146 17.67 4.59 28.38
CA LEU A 146 18.39 4.40 27.13
C LEU A 146 17.78 5.18 25.95
N ILE A 147 16.62 5.82 26.13
CA ILE A 147 15.97 6.61 25.06
C ILE A 147 16.65 7.96 24.81
N GLN A 148 17.60 8.35 25.68
CA GLN A 148 18.33 9.60 25.58
C GLN A 148 19.19 9.65 24.30
N PRO A 149 19.29 10.81 23.63
CA PRO A 149 20.08 10.95 22.38
C PRO A 149 21.53 10.49 22.52
N GLU A 150 22.12 10.68 23.70
CA GLU A 150 23.52 10.37 24.02
C GLU A 150 23.78 8.85 24.09
N ARG A 151 22.75 8.05 24.38
CA ARG A 151 22.85 6.58 24.56
C ARG A 151 22.30 5.78 23.39
N ARG A 152 22.20 6.41 22.22
CA ARG A 152 21.55 5.81 21.05
C ARG A 152 22.22 4.54 20.55
N GLU A 153 23.54 4.42 20.70
CA GLU A 153 24.27 3.20 20.33
C GLU A 153 23.91 2.02 21.25
N GLU A 154 23.82 2.28 22.55
CA GLU A 154 23.42 1.28 23.56
C GLU A 154 21.97 0.82 23.35
N LEU A 155 21.07 1.77 23.06
CA LEU A 155 19.67 1.49 22.72
C LEU A 155 19.56 0.57 21.49
N LEU A 156 20.29 0.90 20.42
CA LEU A 156 20.29 0.10 19.20
C LEU A 156 20.87 -1.30 19.44
N ALA A 157 21.93 -1.42 20.25
CA ALA A 157 22.53 -2.72 20.59
C ALA A 157 21.55 -3.60 21.38
N ASP A 158 20.90 -3.05 22.40
CA ASP A 158 19.91 -3.76 23.22
C ASP A 158 18.69 -4.18 22.38
N LEU A 159 18.18 -3.29 21.52
CA LEU A 159 17.05 -3.59 20.63
C LEU A 159 17.40 -4.69 19.61
N ARG A 160 18.60 -4.68 19.02
CA ARG A 160 19.04 -5.75 18.12
C ARG A 160 19.16 -7.08 18.85
N ALA A 161 19.72 -7.08 20.07
CA ALA A 161 19.88 -8.29 20.87
C ALA A 161 18.52 -8.90 21.28
N ARG A 162 17.55 -8.07 21.65
CA ARG A 162 16.22 -8.52 22.10
C ARG A 162 15.29 -8.90 20.95
N THR A 163 15.29 -8.12 19.87
CA THR A 163 14.36 -8.35 18.75
C THR A 163 14.91 -9.30 17.70
N GLY A 164 16.23 -9.52 17.67
CA GLY A 164 16.90 -10.29 16.61
C GLY A 164 16.85 -9.62 15.23
N LEU A 165 16.34 -8.37 15.14
CA LEU A 165 16.21 -7.63 13.89
C LEU A 165 17.42 -6.73 13.66
N PRO A 166 17.87 -6.53 12.41
CA PRO A 166 18.94 -5.60 12.06
C PRO A 166 18.43 -4.14 12.11
N VAL A 167 18.06 -3.66 13.30
CA VAL A 167 17.54 -2.32 13.53
C VAL A 167 18.56 -1.28 13.07
N THR A 168 18.17 -0.43 12.13
CA THR A 168 19.01 0.62 11.52
C THR A 168 18.69 1.99 12.11
N ARG A 169 17.41 2.27 12.36
CA ARG A 169 16.92 3.53 12.94
C ARG A 169 15.82 3.24 13.96
N VAL A 170 15.71 4.11 14.95
CA VAL A 170 14.66 4.08 15.98
C VAL A 170 14.11 5.48 16.15
N GLU A 171 12.78 5.60 16.22
CA GLU A 171 12.05 6.79 16.61
C GLU A 171 11.34 6.53 17.95
N VAL A 172 11.53 7.46 18.88
CA VAL A 172 10.86 7.43 20.19
C VAL A 172 9.50 8.11 20.02
N GLY A 173 8.44 7.38 20.34
CA GLY A 173 7.07 7.85 20.34
C GLY A 173 6.66 8.36 21.73
N GLU A 174 5.50 7.92 22.20
CA GLU A 174 4.99 8.30 23.51
C GLU A 174 5.86 7.75 24.65
N ILE A 175 6.15 8.58 25.64
CA ILE A 175 6.93 8.23 26.83
C ILE A 175 6.00 8.25 28.04
N ASN A 176 5.91 7.12 28.73
CA ASN A 176 5.14 6.96 29.96
C ASN A 176 6.07 6.87 31.17
N PHE A 177 6.35 8.02 31.78
CA PHE A 177 7.18 8.11 33.00
C PHE A 177 6.55 7.47 34.24
N LEU A 178 5.25 7.17 34.25
CA LEU A 178 4.62 6.49 35.40
C LEU A 178 4.89 4.99 35.40
N ARG A 179 5.11 4.41 34.21
CA ARG A 179 5.34 2.97 34.01
C ARG A 179 6.77 2.63 33.60
N ASP A 180 7.62 3.65 33.53
CA ASP A 180 8.97 3.55 32.98
C ASP A 180 9.02 2.90 31.59
N THR A 181 8.01 3.16 30.74
CA THR A 181 7.95 2.62 29.37
C THR A 181 7.92 3.71 28.30
N ALA A 182 8.50 3.41 27.14
CA ALA A 182 8.39 4.25 25.94
C ALA A 182 7.97 3.40 24.74
N GLU A 183 7.08 3.92 23.90
CA GLU A 183 6.78 3.30 22.61
C GLU A 183 7.88 3.64 21.61
N LEU A 184 8.50 2.63 21.01
CA LEU A 184 9.55 2.79 20.02
C LEU A 184 9.11 2.26 18.67
N THR A 185 9.36 3.04 17.62
CA THR A 185 9.22 2.62 16.23
C THR A 185 10.59 2.27 15.66
N LEU A 186 10.83 0.97 15.46
CA LEU A 186 12.05 0.40 14.90
C LEU A 186 11.98 0.40 13.39
N PHE A 187 13.06 0.78 12.71
CA PHE A 187 13.25 0.67 11.27
C PHE A 187 14.44 -0.25 11.01
N TYR A 188 14.26 -1.32 10.24
CA TYR A 188 15.28 -2.33 9.94
C TYR A 188 15.19 -2.71 8.47
N ASP A 189 16.30 -2.83 7.74
CA ASP A 189 16.22 -3.42 6.38
C ASP A 189 15.75 -4.87 6.52
N GLN A 190 14.56 -5.18 5.99
CA GLN A 190 14.08 -6.56 5.96
C GLN A 190 15.07 -7.36 5.11
N PRO A 191 15.75 -8.38 5.66
CA PRO A 191 16.35 -9.39 4.80
C PRO A 191 15.16 -10.04 4.08
N GLN A 192 15.07 -9.81 2.77
CA GLN A 192 14.04 -10.39 1.91
C GLN A 192 13.84 -11.86 2.25
N ARG A 193 12.64 -12.22 2.75
CA ARG A 193 12.03 -13.55 2.61
C ARG A 193 12.96 -14.77 2.78
N ALA A 194 13.80 -14.84 3.81
CA ALA A 194 14.60 -16.06 4.07
C ALA A 194 13.97 -17.02 5.10
N ALA A 195 12.89 -16.64 5.80
CA ALA A 195 12.32 -17.45 6.88
C ALA A 195 10.83 -17.81 6.73
N ALA A 196 10.10 -17.21 5.79
CA ALA A 196 8.66 -17.43 5.64
C ALA A 196 8.27 -18.71 4.85
N GLU A 197 9.25 -19.50 4.40
CA GLU A 197 9.03 -20.72 3.61
C GLU A 197 9.55 -22.01 4.26
N ARG A 198 9.96 -21.97 5.54
CA ARG A 198 10.12 -23.22 6.31
C ARG A 198 8.75 -23.63 6.85
N ARG A 199 7.99 -24.26 5.95
CA ARG A 199 6.72 -24.97 6.13
C ARG A 199 6.43 -25.40 7.59
N PRO A 200 5.30 -24.97 8.18
CA PRO A 200 4.71 -25.63 9.33
C PRO A 200 4.37 -27.12 9.09
N ASP A 201 4.35 -27.55 7.82
CA ASP A 201 3.94 -28.92 7.45
C ASP A 201 5.02 -29.98 7.73
N GLN A 202 6.32 -29.64 7.70
CA GLN A 202 7.38 -30.63 7.97
C GLN A 202 7.46 -31.03 9.46
N ALA A 203 7.06 -30.15 10.38
CA ALA A 203 7.01 -30.49 11.81
C ALA A 203 5.90 -31.50 12.12
N ARG A 204 4.80 -31.49 11.34
CA ARG A 204 3.74 -32.49 11.43
C ARG A 204 4.11 -33.81 10.76
N GLU A 205 4.85 -33.78 9.65
CA GLU A 205 5.35 -35.01 9.00
C GLU A 205 6.44 -35.72 9.82
N LEU A 206 7.34 -35.00 10.52
CA LEU A 206 8.33 -35.61 11.41
C LEU A 206 7.70 -36.19 12.70
N ALA A 207 6.63 -35.57 13.21
CA ALA A 207 5.92 -36.08 14.39
C ALA A 207 5.00 -37.28 14.08
N ALA A 208 4.72 -37.53 12.80
CA ALA A 208 3.85 -38.61 12.35
C ALA A 208 4.61 -39.89 11.89
N GLN A 209 5.95 -39.88 11.91
CA GLN A 209 6.73 -41.08 11.62
C GLN A 209 6.83 -41.97 12.88
N PRO A 210 6.33 -43.22 12.85
CA PRO A 210 6.54 -44.14 13.94
C PRO A 210 8.02 -44.48 14.03
N HIS A 211 8.59 -44.37 15.23
CA HIS A 211 9.93 -44.85 15.56
C HIS A 211 10.05 -46.33 15.13
N PRO A 212 11.01 -46.72 14.26
CA PRO A 212 11.28 -48.13 14.04
C PRO A 212 11.77 -48.71 15.37
N ALA A 213 11.01 -49.68 15.87
CA ALA A 213 11.38 -50.46 17.04
C ALA A 213 12.78 -51.03 16.84
N LEU A 214 13.64 -50.81 17.83
CA LEU A 214 14.91 -51.51 17.98
C LEU A 214 14.58 -52.99 18.28
N GLU A 215 14.43 -53.81 17.24
CA GLU A 215 14.48 -55.26 17.39
C GLU A 215 15.95 -55.70 17.38
N ARG A 216 16.38 -56.19 18.54
CA ARG A 216 17.51 -57.12 18.69
C ARG A 216 16.98 -58.54 18.68
#